data_AF-A0A7S7M1S4-F1
#
_entry.id   AF-A0A7S7M1S4-F1
#
_cell.length_a   1.000
_cell.length_b   1.000
_cell.length_c   1.000
_cell.angle_alpha   90.00
_cell.angle_beta   90.00
_cell.angle_gamma   90.00
#
_symmetry.space_group_name_H-M   'P 1'
#
loop_
_entity.id
_entity.type
_entity.pdbx_description
1 polymer ?
#
loop_
_entity_poly.entity_id
_entity_poly.type
_entity_poly.pdbx_seq_one_letter_code
_entity_poly.pdbx_strand_id
1 'polypeptide(L)'
;MNLKITLFILLFFLTIPLFANSAVVFMYHRFGESKYPSTNITIEQFKYQLNYLQKNHYNVWPLSKVISYIKNKKTLPPKTVSLTIDDAYISTFTKAYSMLKSKSFPFTVFVSTNQVDSKSDSYMSWEQMREMQKNGSEFANHSLSHEFLLPKENESDESWKKWISAEIQGAEQRLKEELGADVNNQKLFSYPFGEYTMQTAELVRELGYIGITQTSGPVGEESDLMAITRFPMAEAFATSDGFKTKLNTVPMPIETIKPREPFIKENPPKLRIKLKEEVKNIGCYTSNGEAIKVNLISKTEFEISADKELKPPRDKYTCTAQAKDEKWYWHSHFWIVK
;
A
#
# COMPACT_ATOMS: atom_id res chain seq x y z
N MET A 1 11.66 -72.03 1.73
CA MET A 1 12.31 -70.71 1.56
C MET A 1 11.18 -69.69 1.42
N ASN A 2 10.80 -69.04 2.52
CA ASN A 2 9.62 -68.17 2.60
C ASN A 2 9.97 -66.76 2.16
N LEU A 3 9.46 -66.31 1.01
CA LEU A 3 9.65 -64.94 0.52
C LEU A 3 8.48 -64.07 1.02
N LYS A 4 8.72 -63.29 2.07
CA LYS A 4 7.79 -62.23 2.52
C LYS A 4 7.92 -61.04 1.56
N ILE A 5 6.87 -60.75 0.79
CA ILE A 5 6.75 -59.53 -0.01
C ILE A 5 6.16 -58.45 0.91
N THR A 6 6.99 -57.51 1.35
CA THR A 6 6.55 -56.34 2.11
C THR A 6 6.17 -55.24 1.11
N LEU A 7 4.88 -54.95 0.98
CA LEU A 7 4.35 -53.89 0.13
C LEU A 7 4.56 -52.52 0.81
N PHE A 8 5.44 -51.69 0.27
CA PHE A 8 5.65 -50.31 0.71
C PHE A 8 4.61 -49.41 0.05
N ILE A 9 3.58 -48.99 0.79
CA ILE A 9 2.61 -48.00 0.32
C ILE A 9 3.24 -46.61 0.52
N LEU A 10 3.73 -46.02 -0.58
CA LEU A 10 4.20 -44.64 -0.60
C LEU A 10 2.97 -43.72 -0.65
N LEU A 11 2.54 -43.21 0.51
CA LEU A 11 1.52 -42.16 0.60
C LEU A 11 2.11 -40.84 0.08
N PHE A 12 1.91 -40.57 -1.22
CA PHE A 12 2.07 -39.24 -1.78
C PHE A 12 0.94 -38.35 -1.24
N PHE A 13 1.22 -37.58 -0.19
CA PHE A 13 0.38 -36.44 0.16
C PHE A 13 0.54 -35.39 -0.95
N LEU A 14 -0.38 -35.38 -1.91
CA LEU A 14 -0.58 -34.22 -2.78
C LEU A 14 -1.08 -33.07 -1.91
N THR A 15 -0.16 -32.31 -1.34
CA THR A 15 -0.50 -31.00 -0.78
C THR A 15 -0.85 -30.11 -1.96
N ILE A 16 -2.14 -30.00 -2.28
CA ILE A 16 -2.62 -28.94 -3.17
C ILE A 16 -2.18 -27.62 -2.53
N PRO A 17 -1.30 -26.83 -3.15
CA PRO A 17 -0.90 -25.57 -2.55
C PRO A 17 -2.14 -24.70 -2.41
N LEU A 18 -2.40 -24.24 -1.19
CA LEU A 18 -3.42 -23.23 -0.95
C LEU A 18 -2.89 -21.91 -1.52
N PHE A 19 -3.05 -21.72 -2.83
CA PHE A 19 -2.56 -20.53 -3.53
C PHE A 19 -3.34 -19.31 -3.04
N ALA A 20 -2.64 -18.25 -2.66
CA ALA A 20 -3.26 -16.96 -2.37
C ALA A 20 -2.79 -15.94 -3.40
N ASN A 21 -3.69 -15.41 -4.22
CA ASN A 21 -3.33 -14.45 -5.27
C ASN A 21 -3.25 -13.00 -4.76
N SER A 22 -2.82 -12.80 -3.50
CA SER A 22 -2.77 -11.46 -2.91
C SER A 22 -1.68 -11.27 -1.86
N ALA A 23 -1.31 -10.01 -1.64
CA ALA A 23 -0.45 -9.56 -0.57
C ALA A 23 -1.09 -8.37 0.18
N VAL A 24 -0.63 -8.15 1.41
CA VAL A 24 -1.00 -6.99 2.21
C VAL A 24 0.19 -6.05 2.31
N VAL A 25 0.00 -4.78 2.02
CA VAL A 25 1.06 -3.76 2.11
C VAL A 25 0.71 -2.82 3.25
N PHE A 26 1.60 -2.69 4.23
CA PHE A 26 1.46 -1.76 5.34
C PHE A 26 2.29 -0.51 5.10
N MET A 27 1.75 0.63 5.51
CA MET A 27 2.40 1.94 5.44
C MET A 27 2.58 2.52 6.84
N TYR A 28 3.82 2.84 7.18
CA TYR A 28 4.25 3.52 8.39
C TYR A 28 4.90 4.86 8.04
N HIS A 29 5.09 5.74 9.02
CA HIS A 29 5.90 6.96 8.84
C HIS A 29 6.87 7.11 10.02
N ARG A 30 6.34 7.30 11.24
CA ARG A 30 7.12 7.51 12.46
C ARG A 30 6.97 6.35 13.44
N PHE A 31 7.97 6.16 14.31
CA PHE A 31 7.99 5.10 15.31
C PHE A 31 8.33 5.63 16.71
N GLY A 32 7.39 5.48 17.65
CA GLY A 32 7.59 5.90 19.04
C GLY A 32 7.63 7.41 19.27
N GLU A 33 7.14 8.21 18.32
CA GLU A 33 7.06 9.67 18.39
C GLU A 33 5.63 10.12 18.75
N SER A 34 5.23 9.96 20.01
CA SER A 34 3.85 10.24 20.48
C SER A 34 3.35 11.68 20.27
N LYS A 35 4.23 12.62 19.91
CA LYS A 35 3.84 13.97 19.49
C LYS A 35 3.03 13.99 18.18
N TYR A 36 3.16 12.94 17.35
CA TYR A 36 2.57 12.87 16.01
C TYR A 36 1.65 11.64 15.84
N PRO A 37 0.61 11.44 16.66
CA PRO A 37 -0.15 10.18 16.72
C PRO A 37 -0.87 9.82 15.40
N SER A 38 -1.13 10.78 14.53
CA SER A 38 -1.75 10.57 13.21
C SER A 38 -0.79 9.99 12.16
N THR A 39 0.52 10.05 12.38
CA THR A 39 1.56 9.49 11.51
C THR A 39 2.58 8.63 12.28
N ASN A 40 2.31 8.33 13.55
CA ASN A 40 3.16 7.53 14.40
C ASN A 40 2.55 6.15 14.66
N ILE A 41 3.40 5.13 14.85
CA ILE A 41 3.03 3.90 15.54
C ILE A 41 3.79 3.82 16.86
N THR A 42 3.15 3.37 17.93
CA THR A 42 3.87 3.11 19.19
C THR A 42 4.85 1.95 19.04
N ILE A 43 5.94 1.96 19.81
CA ILE A 43 6.92 0.87 19.77
C ILE A 43 6.29 -0.47 20.14
N GLU A 44 5.35 -0.49 21.09
CA GLU A 44 4.69 -1.71 21.51
C GLU A 44 3.74 -2.27 20.44
N GLN A 45 2.98 -1.41 19.75
CA GLN A 45 2.19 -1.82 18.59
C GLN A 45 3.08 -2.41 17.48
N PHE A 46 4.20 -1.75 17.17
CA PHE A 46 5.07 -2.23 16.11
C PHE A 46 5.77 -3.55 16.49
N LYS A 47 6.29 -3.68 17.71
CA LYS A 47 6.83 -4.96 18.24
C LYS A 47 5.81 -6.09 18.16
N TYR A 48 4.56 -5.82 18.55
CA TYR A 48 3.48 -6.80 18.44
C TYR A 48 3.31 -7.29 17.01
N GLN A 49 3.24 -6.37 16.04
CA GLN A 49 3.08 -6.69 14.63
C GLN A 49 4.24 -7.55 14.12
N LEU A 50 5.49 -7.16 14.37
CA LEU A 50 6.67 -7.92 13.94
C LEU A 50 6.70 -9.34 14.54
N ASN A 51 6.40 -9.47 15.83
CA ASN A 51 6.34 -10.76 16.50
C ASN A 51 5.19 -11.62 15.97
N TYR A 52 4.04 -11.02 15.67
CA TYR A 52 2.90 -11.72 15.08
C TYR A 52 3.24 -12.26 13.68
N LEU A 53 3.86 -11.44 12.82
CA LEU A 53 4.29 -11.85 11.48
C LEU A 53 5.27 -13.04 11.55
N GLN A 54 6.28 -12.95 12.43
CA GLN A 54 7.25 -14.02 12.61
C GLN A 54 6.62 -15.30 13.16
N LYS A 55 5.83 -15.20 14.24
CA LYS A 55 5.18 -16.35 14.90
C LYS A 55 4.22 -17.09 13.97
N ASN A 56 3.56 -16.37 13.06
CA ASN A 56 2.57 -16.94 12.14
C ASN A 56 3.13 -17.24 10.74
N HIS A 57 4.45 -17.17 10.57
CA HIS A 57 5.19 -17.51 9.36
C HIS A 57 4.73 -16.72 8.11
N TYR A 58 4.59 -15.40 8.26
CA TYR A 58 4.31 -14.53 7.11
C TYR A 58 5.55 -14.38 6.21
N ASN A 59 5.30 -14.34 4.90
CA ASN A 59 6.30 -14.03 3.90
C ASN A 59 6.47 -12.51 3.81
N VAL A 60 7.41 -11.96 4.59
CA VAL A 60 7.73 -10.52 4.56
C VAL A 60 8.64 -10.25 3.36
N TRP A 61 8.11 -9.59 2.34
CA TRP A 61 8.81 -9.27 1.10
C TRP A 61 9.05 -7.77 0.97
N PRO A 62 10.14 -7.35 0.31
CA PRO A 62 10.25 -5.98 -0.15
C PRO A 62 9.14 -5.67 -1.16
N LEU A 63 8.70 -4.40 -1.21
CA LEU A 63 7.60 -4.02 -2.09
C LEU A 63 7.95 -4.26 -3.56
N SER A 64 9.21 -4.03 -3.95
CA SER A 64 9.69 -4.25 -5.31
C SER A 64 9.39 -5.68 -5.82
N LYS A 65 9.52 -6.68 -4.94
CA LYS A 65 9.27 -8.08 -5.26
C LYS A 65 7.79 -8.38 -5.39
N VAL A 66 6.96 -7.84 -4.49
CA VAL A 66 5.50 -7.96 -4.57
C VAL A 66 5.01 -7.38 -5.91
N ILE A 67 5.47 -6.18 -6.25
CA ILE A 67 5.11 -5.50 -7.50
C ILE A 67 5.62 -6.25 -8.73
N SER A 68 6.85 -6.79 -8.68
CA SER A 68 7.37 -7.63 -9.76
C SER A 68 6.50 -8.87 -9.99
N TYR A 69 6.01 -9.51 -8.93
CA TYR A 69 5.10 -10.65 -9.07
C TYR A 69 3.77 -10.25 -9.71
N ILE A 70 3.17 -9.15 -9.25
CA ILE A 70 1.92 -8.61 -9.82
C ILE A 70 2.09 -8.27 -11.31
N LYS A 71 3.13 -7.49 -11.67
CA LYS A 71 3.43 -7.09 -13.05
C LYS A 71 3.60 -8.27 -13.99
N ASN A 72 4.23 -9.33 -13.50
CA ASN A 72 4.52 -10.53 -14.28
C ASN A 72 3.42 -11.60 -14.16
N LYS A 73 2.27 -11.28 -13.55
CA LYS A 73 1.17 -12.22 -13.29
C LYS A 73 1.63 -13.53 -12.64
N LYS A 74 2.61 -13.43 -11.74
CA LYS A 74 3.10 -14.55 -10.94
C LYS A 74 2.27 -14.68 -9.68
N THR A 75 1.98 -15.93 -9.30
CA THR A 75 1.26 -16.23 -8.07
C THR A 75 2.05 -15.77 -6.85
N LEU A 76 1.41 -14.97 -6.00
CA LEU A 76 1.96 -14.60 -4.69
C LEU A 76 1.83 -15.80 -3.72
N PRO A 77 2.80 -16.03 -2.83
CA PRO A 77 2.63 -17.03 -1.78
C PRO A 77 1.51 -16.62 -0.80
N PRO A 78 0.86 -17.59 -0.12
CA PRO A 78 -0.01 -17.27 1.01
C PRO A 78 0.74 -16.49 2.08
N LYS A 79 0.01 -15.63 2.81
CA LYS A 79 0.54 -14.79 3.89
C LYS A 79 1.69 -13.89 3.44
N THR A 80 1.64 -13.36 2.22
CA THR A 80 2.61 -12.37 1.74
C THR A 80 2.27 -10.98 2.29
N VAL A 81 3.25 -10.33 2.88
CA VAL A 81 3.14 -8.98 3.44
C VAL A 81 4.35 -8.14 3.03
N SER A 82 4.14 -6.85 2.79
CA SER A 82 5.20 -5.88 2.57
C SER A 82 5.10 -4.75 3.58
N LEU A 83 6.24 -4.32 4.10
CA LEU A 83 6.36 -3.20 5.03
C LEU A 83 6.93 -2.00 4.28
N THR A 84 6.20 -0.90 4.27
CA THR A 84 6.60 0.35 3.62
C THR A 84 6.62 1.50 4.62
N ILE A 85 7.57 2.42 4.47
CA ILE A 85 7.75 3.54 5.39
C ILE A 85 7.92 4.81 4.55
N ASP A 86 7.12 5.82 4.83
CA ASP A 86 7.17 7.08 4.08
C ASP A 86 8.05 8.11 4.82
N ASP A 87 8.42 9.18 4.10
CA ASP A 87 9.13 10.39 4.54
C ASP A 87 10.59 10.25 5.00
N ALA A 88 11.07 9.04 5.26
CA ALA A 88 12.42 8.79 5.77
C ALA A 88 12.75 9.48 7.12
N TYR A 89 11.78 9.58 8.03
CA TYR A 89 12.01 10.11 9.38
C TYR A 89 13.09 9.34 10.16
N ILE A 90 13.81 10.06 11.02
CA ILE A 90 14.92 9.52 11.83
C ILE A 90 14.51 8.36 12.75
N SER A 91 13.24 8.28 13.18
CA SER A 91 12.74 7.16 13.98
C SER A 91 12.75 5.83 13.21
N THR A 92 12.73 5.86 11.88
CA THR A 92 12.94 4.67 11.04
C THR A 92 14.29 4.02 11.37
N PHE A 93 15.37 4.80 11.40
CA PHE A 93 16.70 4.29 11.73
C PHE A 93 16.86 4.00 13.23
N THR A 94 16.48 4.96 14.08
CA THR A 94 16.80 4.89 15.52
C THR A 94 15.88 3.98 16.32
N LYS A 95 14.66 3.69 15.82
CA LYS A 95 13.66 2.89 16.54
C LYS A 95 13.23 1.63 15.79
N ALA A 96 13.01 1.69 14.48
CA ALA A 96 12.46 0.56 13.73
C ALA A 96 13.53 -0.39 13.16
N TYR A 97 14.61 0.16 12.62
CA TYR A 97 15.60 -0.57 11.82
C TYR A 97 16.21 -1.77 12.56
N SER A 98 16.63 -1.61 13.81
CA SER A 98 17.23 -2.70 14.59
C SER A 98 16.29 -3.88 14.79
N MET A 99 14.99 -3.61 15.01
CA MET A 99 13.97 -4.65 15.18
C MET A 99 13.70 -5.38 13.86
N LEU A 100 13.59 -4.65 12.76
CA LEU A 100 13.43 -5.24 11.41
C LEU A 100 14.64 -6.09 11.02
N LYS A 101 15.85 -5.56 11.21
CA LYS A 101 17.12 -6.24 10.95
C LYS A 101 17.26 -7.53 11.77
N SER A 102 16.93 -7.51 13.07
CA SER A 102 17.02 -8.69 13.93
C SER A 102 16.12 -9.86 13.49
N LYS A 103 15.07 -9.56 12.71
CA LYS A 103 14.14 -10.55 12.16
C LYS A 103 14.39 -10.85 10.69
N SER A 104 15.39 -10.21 10.08
CA SER A 104 15.64 -10.27 8.63
C SER A 104 14.42 -9.90 7.80
N PHE A 105 13.63 -8.93 8.29
CA PHE A 105 12.44 -8.46 7.59
C PHE A 105 12.82 -7.32 6.64
N PRO A 106 12.70 -7.51 5.32
CA PRO A 106 12.92 -6.44 4.35
C PRO A 106 11.79 -5.41 4.44
N PHE A 107 12.11 -4.18 4.05
CA PHE A 107 11.15 -3.08 4.00
C PHE A 107 11.61 -2.04 2.97
N THR A 108 10.65 -1.26 2.48
CA THR A 108 10.88 -0.21 1.47
C THR A 108 10.59 1.15 2.07
N VAL A 109 11.54 2.07 1.99
CA VAL A 109 11.40 3.46 2.45
C VAL A 109 11.18 4.38 1.25
N PHE A 110 10.10 5.16 1.25
CA PHE A 110 9.86 6.22 0.27
C PHE A 110 10.48 7.53 0.79
N VAL A 111 11.41 8.10 0.02
CA VAL A 111 12.26 9.21 0.47
C VAL A 111 11.88 10.50 -0.25
N SER A 112 11.57 11.53 0.53
CA SER A 112 11.54 12.91 0.03
C SER A 112 12.94 13.51 0.15
N THR A 113 13.60 13.75 -0.98
CA THR A 113 15.05 13.96 -0.97
C THR A 113 15.45 15.35 -0.46
N ASN A 114 14.65 16.40 -0.70
CA ASN A 114 14.96 17.72 -0.15
C ASN A 114 14.84 17.74 1.38
N GLN A 115 13.91 16.95 1.94
CA GLN A 115 13.76 16.84 3.39
C GLN A 115 15.01 16.22 4.03
N VAL A 116 15.57 15.18 3.40
CA VAL A 116 16.85 14.59 3.82
C VAL A 116 18.02 15.57 3.62
N ASP A 117 18.11 16.24 2.47
CA ASP A 117 19.18 17.18 2.16
C ASP A 117 19.14 18.47 2.99
N SER A 118 17.99 18.78 3.63
CA SER A 118 17.89 19.87 4.61
C SER A 118 18.79 19.67 5.83
N LYS A 119 19.27 18.43 6.06
CA LYS A 119 20.07 18.03 7.24
C LYS A 119 19.39 18.31 8.57
N SER A 120 18.07 18.37 8.60
CA SER A 120 17.29 18.41 9.84
C SER A 120 17.43 17.09 10.59
N ASP A 121 17.57 17.15 11.92
CA ASP A 121 17.58 15.98 12.81
C ASP A 121 16.26 15.18 12.80
N SER A 122 15.23 15.67 12.10
CA SER A 122 13.95 14.96 11.94
C SER A 122 14.03 13.80 10.94
N TYR A 123 15.02 13.78 10.06
CA TYR A 123 15.13 12.82 8.96
C TYR A 123 16.41 11.99 9.07
N MET A 124 16.40 10.81 8.45
CA MET A 124 17.61 10.01 8.30
C MET A 124 18.62 10.73 7.41
N SER A 125 19.91 10.48 7.65
CA SER A 125 20.98 10.88 6.72
C SER A 125 21.17 9.84 5.60
N TRP A 126 21.80 10.26 4.50
CA TRP A 126 22.23 9.34 3.44
C TRP A 126 23.17 8.24 3.92
N GLU A 127 24.02 8.53 4.91
CA GLU A 127 24.92 7.52 5.49
C GLU A 127 24.13 6.41 6.21
N GLN A 128 23.14 6.78 7.01
CA GLN A 128 22.24 5.84 7.67
C GLN A 128 21.49 4.98 6.64
N MET A 129 21.00 5.59 5.56
CA MET A 129 20.32 4.85 4.49
C MET A 129 21.27 3.87 3.76
N ARG A 130 22.53 4.26 3.51
CA ARG A 130 23.56 3.34 2.99
C ARG A 130 23.83 2.17 3.93
N GLU A 131 23.84 2.38 5.24
CA GLU A 131 23.96 1.29 6.22
C GLU A 131 22.78 0.32 6.14
N MET A 132 21.57 0.86 6.07
CA MET A 132 20.33 0.08 5.94
C MET A 132 20.30 -0.73 4.65
N GLN A 133 20.73 -0.16 3.51
CA GLN A 133 20.79 -0.84 2.22
C GLN A 133 21.68 -2.10 2.25
N LYS A 134 22.82 -2.05 2.96
CA LYS A 134 23.70 -3.21 3.16
C LYS A 134 23.01 -4.38 3.88
N ASN A 135 21.88 -4.13 4.53
CA ASN A 135 21.11 -5.10 5.31
C ASN A 135 19.73 -5.39 4.69
N GLY A 136 19.53 -5.08 3.40
CA GLY A 136 18.34 -5.48 2.63
C GLY A 136 17.17 -4.51 2.66
N SER A 137 17.35 -3.29 3.19
CA SER A 137 16.36 -2.21 3.04
C SER A 137 16.37 -1.67 1.62
N GLU A 138 15.18 -1.37 1.10
CA GLU A 138 15.00 -0.70 -0.19
C GLU A 138 14.64 0.77 0.00
N PHE A 139 15.02 1.59 -0.98
CA PHE A 139 14.66 3.01 -1.03
C PHE A 139 13.99 3.32 -2.36
N ALA A 140 12.94 4.13 -2.29
CA ALA A 140 12.08 4.49 -3.40
C ALA A 140 11.68 5.97 -3.33
N ASN A 141 11.01 6.44 -4.36
CA ASN A 141 10.83 7.86 -4.62
C ASN A 141 9.58 8.43 -3.92
N HIS A 142 9.72 9.55 -3.21
CA HIS A 142 8.62 10.31 -2.59
C HIS A 142 8.64 11.80 -2.96
N SER A 143 9.04 12.10 -4.20
CA SER A 143 9.26 13.43 -4.77
C SER A 143 10.41 14.23 -4.12
N LEU A 144 10.80 15.34 -4.74
CA LEU A 144 11.86 16.20 -4.22
C LEU A 144 11.36 16.89 -2.94
N SER A 145 10.25 17.62 -3.06
CA SER A 145 9.78 18.58 -2.07
C SER A 145 8.74 18.05 -1.09
N HIS A 146 8.10 16.90 -1.40
CA HIS A 146 6.93 16.39 -0.69
C HIS A 146 5.69 17.33 -0.79
N GLU A 147 5.58 18.09 -1.89
CA GLU A 147 4.41 18.93 -2.16
C GLU A 147 3.22 18.12 -2.74
N PHE A 148 2.02 18.71 -2.67
CA PHE A 148 0.83 18.16 -3.34
C PHE A 148 1.04 18.16 -4.86
N LEU A 149 0.88 17.00 -5.50
CA LEU A 149 1.08 16.81 -6.94
C LEU A 149 -0.23 16.92 -7.74
N LEU A 150 -1.14 17.78 -7.28
CA LEU A 150 -2.41 18.06 -7.93
C LEU A 150 -2.27 19.25 -8.89
N PRO A 151 -3.05 19.30 -9.99
CA PRO A 151 -3.15 20.49 -10.82
C PRO A 151 -3.50 21.73 -9.98
N LYS A 152 -2.71 22.80 -10.13
CA LYS A 152 -2.93 24.07 -9.43
C LYS A 152 -3.91 24.94 -10.21
N GLU A 153 -4.68 25.74 -9.48
CA GLU A 153 -5.59 26.70 -10.10
C GLU A 153 -4.78 27.77 -10.86
N ASN A 154 -5.15 28.02 -12.12
CA ASN A 154 -4.48 28.94 -13.05
C ASN A 154 -3.08 28.51 -13.55
N GLU A 155 -2.68 27.26 -13.36
CA GLU A 155 -1.48 26.70 -14.00
C GLU A 155 -1.86 26.01 -15.33
N SER A 156 -1.02 26.16 -16.37
CA SER A 156 -1.22 25.41 -17.61
C SER A 156 -0.81 23.95 -17.44
N ASP A 157 -1.50 23.04 -18.14
CA ASP A 157 -1.16 21.61 -18.14
C ASP A 157 0.32 21.34 -18.44
N GLU A 158 0.92 22.12 -19.34
CA GLU A 158 2.34 21.97 -19.70
C GLU A 158 3.28 22.36 -18.56
N SER A 159 3.04 23.50 -17.92
CA SER A 159 3.82 23.96 -16.76
C SER A 159 3.74 22.94 -15.63
N TRP A 160 2.52 22.50 -15.33
CA TRP A 160 2.24 21.54 -14.28
C TRP A 160 2.92 20.19 -14.53
N LYS A 161 2.79 19.62 -15.75
CA LYS A 161 3.46 18.36 -16.12
C LYS A 161 4.98 18.47 -16.02
N LYS A 162 5.54 19.61 -16.45
CA LYS A 162 6.99 19.87 -16.37
C LYS A 162 7.45 19.90 -14.91
N TRP A 163 6.70 20.57 -14.04
CA TRP A 163 7.01 20.64 -12.62
C TRP A 163 6.94 19.27 -11.93
N ILE A 164 5.86 18.49 -12.12
CA ILE A 164 5.76 17.13 -11.55
C ILE A 164 6.87 16.22 -12.07
N SER A 165 7.18 16.29 -13.36
CA SER A 165 8.27 15.50 -13.94
C SER A 165 9.61 15.83 -13.28
N ALA A 166 9.89 17.11 -13.02
CA ALA A 166 11.07 17.55 -12.31
C ALA A 166 11.09 17.08 -10.85
N GLU A 167 9.95 17.14 -10.14
CA GLU A 167 9.81 16.63 -8.76
C GLU A 167 10.12 15.13 -8.66
N ILE A 168 9.64 14.33 -9.60
CA ILE A 168 9.85 12.88 -9.58
C ILE A 168 11.25 12.53 -10.07
N GLN A 169 11.67 13.05 -11.23
CA GLN A 169 12.95 12.69 -11.83
C GLN A 169 14.14 13.24 -11.04
N GLY A 170 14.03 14.43 -10.46
CA GLY A 170 15.07 14.99 -9.61
C GLY A 170 15.27 14.17 -8.33
N ALA A 171 14.19 13.72 -7.68
CA ALA A 171 14.29 12.86 -6.51
C ALA A 171 14.91 11.49 -6.84
N GLU A 172 14.54 10.91 -7.99
CA GLU A 172 15.15 9.67 -8.47
C GLU A 172 16.64 9.83 -8.77
N GLN A 173 17.03 10.93 -9.42
CA GLN A 173 18.43 11.22 -9.68
C GLN A 173 19.21 11.34 -8.37
N ARG A 174 18.66 12.08 -7.41
CA ARG A 174 19.29 12.27 -6.10
C ARG A 174 19.44 10.96 -5.33
N LEU A 175 18.42 10.09 -5.38
CA LEU A 175 18.50 8.73 -4.83
C LEU A 175 19.66 7.95 -5.46
N LYS A 176 19.80 7.97 -6.78
CA LYS A 176 20.86 7.24 -7.50
C LYS A 176 22.25 7.74 -7.17
N GLU A 177 22.42 9.05 -7.00
CA GLU A 177 23.69 9.66 -6.59
C GLU A 177 24.13 9.18 -5.21
N GLU A 178 23.20 9.03 -4.25
CA GLU A 178 23.53 8.72 -2.85
C GLU A 178 23.53 7.22 -2.52
N LEU A 179 22.71 6.44 -3.22
CA LEU A 179 22.43 5.03 -2.91
C LEU A 179 22.81 4.06 -4.04
N GLY A 180 23.28 4.59 -5.18
CA GLY A 180 23.77 3.82 -6.33
C GLY A 180 22.75 3.68 -7.46
N ALA A 181 23.23 3.38 -8.66
CA ALA A 181 22.44 3.40 -9.89
C ALA A 181 21.24 2.44 -9.90
N ASP A 182 21.32 1.34 -9.14
CA ASP A 182 20.30 0.30 -9.03
C ASP A 182 19.20 0.59 -8.00
N VAL A 183 19.32 1.68 -7.23
CA VAL A 183 18.27 2.09 -6.30
C VAL A 183 16.97 2.32 -7.06
N ASN A 184 15.86 1.87 -6.48
CA ASN A 184 14.53 2.01 -7.05
C ASN A 184 14.39 1.46 -8.50
N ASN A 185 15.10 0.39 -8.87
CA ASN A 185 15.02 -0.20 -10.21
C ASN A 185 13.60 -0.64 -10.66
N GLN A 186 12.68 -0.87 -9.73
CA GLN A 186 11.26 -1.13 -10.04
C GLN A 186 10.45 0.15 -10.32
N LYS A 187 11.05 1.33 -10.23
CA LYS A 187 10.39 2.63 -10.43
C LYS A 187 9.16 2.77 -9.54
N LEU A 188 9.34 2.58 -8.24
CA LEU A 188 8.28 2.78 -7.25
C LEU A 188 8.22 4.27 -6.88
N PHE A 189 7.02 4.84 -6.90
CA PHE A 189 6.75 6.22 -6.51
C PHE A 189 5.54 6.31 -5.58
N SER A 190 5.74 6.81 -4.36
CA SER A 190 4.63 7.09 -3.44
C SER A 190 4.14 8.52 -3.65
N TYR A 191 2.83 8.69 -3.88
CA TYR A 191 2.24 10.02 -3.97
C TYR A 191 2.29 10.70 -2.59
N PRO A 192 2.92 11.89 -2.45
CA PRO A 192 2.81 12.68 -1.23
C PRO A 192 1.35 12.80 -0.80
N PHE A 193 1.08 12.61 0.49
CA PHE A 193 -0.28 12.68 1.07
C PHE A 193 -1.27 11.61 0.56
N GLY A 194 -0.85 10.71 -0.35
CA GLY A 194 -1.69 9.74 -1.03
C GLY A 194 -2.59 10.35 -2.11
N GLU A 195 -2.40 11.61 -2.45
CA GLU A 195 -3.28 12.39 -3.31
C GLU A 195 -2.77 12.40 -4.75
N TYR A 196 -3.66 12.12 -5.69
CA TYR A 196 -3.41 12.14 -7.12
C TYR A 196 -4.73 12.45 -7.85
N THR A 197 -4.67 12.92 -9.09
CA THR A 197 -5.78 12.85 -10.05
C THR A 197 -5.49 11.78 -11.09
N MET A 198 -6.45 11.39 -11.94
CA MET A 198 -6.11 10.49 -13.05
C MET A 198 -5.09 11.10 -14.01
N GLN A 199 -5.07 12.42 -14.16
CA GLN A 199 -4.05 13.13 -14.93
C GLN A 199 -2.66 12.96 -14.32
N THR A 200 -2.52 13.07 -12.98
CA THR A 200 -1.25 12.82 -12.27
C THR A 200 -0.82 11.37 -12.42
N ALA A 201 -1.74 10.42 -12.21
CA ALA A 201 -1.46 8.99 -12.29
C ALA A 201 -0.97 8.56 -13.69
N GLU A 202 -1.58 9.10 -14.75
CA GLU A 202 -1.14 8.83 -16.12
C GLU A 202 0.26 9.40 -16.40
N LEU A 203 0.56 10.61 -15.93
CA LEU A 203 1.92 11.18 -16.04
C LEU A 203 2.96 10.31 -15.31
N VAL A 204 2.67 9.86 -14.10
CA VAL A 204 3.54 8.94 -13.34
C VAL A 204 3.78 7.65 -14.10
N ARG A 205 2.74 7.07 -14.71
CA ARG A 205 2.83 5.89 -15.56
C ARG A 205 3.69 6.14 -16.82
N GLU A 206 3.50 7.27 -17.48
CA GLU A 206 4.27 7.67 -18.67
C GLU A 206 5.77 7.84 -18.36
N LEU A 207 6.10 8.31 -17.16
CA LEU A 207 7.47 8.37 -16.65
C LEU A 207 8.05 6.99 -16.26
N GLY A 208 7.26 5.92 -16.39
CA GLY A 208 7.65 4.53 -16.14
C GLY A 208 7.49 4.08 -14.69
N TYR A 209 6.84 4.88 -13.84
CA TYR A 209 6.66 4.55 -12.42
C TYR A 209 5.38 3.78 -12.15
N ILE A 210 5.44 2.96 -11.10
CA ILE A 210 4.28 2.42 -10.40
C ILE A 210 3.93 3.42 -9.31
N GLY A 211 2.65 3.79 -9.24
CA GLY A 211 2.14 4.72 -8.24
C GLY A 211 1.66 3.99 -6.99
N ILE A 212 2.04 4.49 -5.82
CA ILE A 212 1.72 3.92 -4.51
C ILE A 212 0.94 4.97 -3.71
N THR A 213 -0.22 4.58 -3.20
CA THR A 213 -1.17 5.47 -2.52
C THR A 213 -1.22 5.19 -1.02
N GLN A 214 -2.05 5.96 -0.31
CA GLN A 214 -2.43 5.70 1.08
C GLN A 214 -3.83 5.08 1.20
N THR A 215 -4.39 4.61 0.09
CA THR A 215 -5.73 4.01 0.03
C THR A 215 -5.71 2.60 0.59
N SER A 216 -6.57 2.34 1.58
CA SER A 216 -6.63 1.06 2.29
C SER A 216 -7.07 -0.08 1.38
N GLY A 217 -6.28 -1.14 1.28
CA GLY A 217 -6.68 -2.35 0.61
C GLY A 217 -5.53 -3.34 0.40
N PRO A 218 -5.83 -4.63 0.20
CA PRO A 218 -4.87 -5.61 -0.26
C PRO A 218 -4.54 -5.39 -1.74
N VAL A 219 -3.46 -6.01 -2.19
CA VAL A 219 -3.02 -5.99 -3.58
C VAL A 219 -3.03 -7.41 -4.16
N GLY A 220 -3.24 -7.54 -5.46
CA GLY A 220 -3.25 -8.81 -6.17
C GLY A 220 -2.93 -8.61 -7.65
N GLU A 221 -3.12 -9.67 -8.44
CA GLU A 221 -2.79 -9.68 -9.88
C GLU A 221 -3.45 -8.54 -10.68
N GLU A 222 -4.65 -8.12 -10.25
CA GLU A 222 -5.47 -7.13 -10.96
C GLU A 222 -5.42 -5.73 -10.35
N SER A 223 -4.49 -5.51 -9.41
CA SER A 223 -4.29 -4.18 -8.81
C SER A 223 -3.85 -3.16 -9.86
N ASP A 224 -4.43 -1.97 -9.78
CA ASP A 224 -4.05 -0.83 -10.62
C ASP A 224 -2.64 -0.36 -10.27
N LEU A 225 -1.69 -0.54 -11.18
CA LEU A 225 -0.29 -0.14 -10.99
C LEU A 225 -0.10 1.38 -10.93
N MET A 226 -1.10 2.17 -11.31
CA MET A 226 -1.05 3.62 -11.09
C MET A 226 -1.44 4.00 -9.66
N ALA A 227 -2.08 3.10 -8.91
CA ALA A 227 -2.64 3.38 -7.59
C ALA A 227 -2.61 2.14 -6.67
N ILE A 228 -1.41 1.60 -6.42
CA ILE A 228 -1.21 0.49 -5.49
C ILE A 228 -1.68 0.91 -4.08
N THR A 229 -2.53 0.09 -3.48
CA THR A 229 -3.14 0.29 -2.17
C THR A 229 -2.22 -0.14 -1.03
N ARG A 230 -2.36 0.53 0.12
CA ARG A 230 -1.66 0.21 1.36
C ARG A 230 -2.54 0.48 2.56
N PHE A 231 -2.37 -0.27 3.63
CA PHE A 231 -3.02 0.02 4.89
C PHE A 231 -2.18 0.96 5.76
N PRO A 232 -2.67 2.17 6.08
CA PRO A 232 -2.02 3.06 7.05
C PRO A 232 -1.99 2.44 8.45
N MET A 233 -0.84 2.53 9.12
CA MET A 233 -0.61 1.94 10.44
C MET A 233 -0.21 3.00 11.48
N ALA A 234 -0.90 4.14 11.50
CA ALA A 234 -0.81 5.10 12.59
C ALA A 234 -1.52 4.57 13.87
N GLU A 235 -1.29 5.19 15.03
CA GLU A 235 -1.65 4.63 16.35
C GLU A 235 -3.11 4.14 16.43
N ALA A 236 -4.06 4.95 15.97
CA ALA A 236 -5.49 4.62 15.98
C ALA A 236 -5.86 3.44 15.06
N PHE A 237 -5.05 3.19 14.03
CA PHE A 237 -5.29 2.14 13.03
C PHE A 237 -4.43 0.88 13.25
N ALA A 238 -3.53 0.92 14.23
CA ALA A 238 -2.54 -0.11 14.52
C ALA A 238 -2.89 -1.02 15.71
N THR A 239 -4.17 -1.08 16.10
CA THR A 239 -4.64 -2.03 17.12
C THR A 239 -4.35 -3.47 16.71
N SER A 240 -4.18 -4.37 17.68
CA SER A 240 -3.88 -5.79 17.44
C SER A 240 -4.93 -6.45 16.56
N ASP A 241 -6.21 -6.21 16.82
CA ASP A 241 -7.30 -6.80 16.04
C ASP A 241 -7.43 -6.13 14.67
N GLY A 242 -7.31 -4.80 14.61
CA GLY A 242 -7.28 -4.07 13.35
C GLY A 242 -6.13 -4.51 12.43
N PHE A 243 -4.97 -4.88 12.98
CA PHE A 243 -3.85 -5.44 12.24
C PHE A 243 -4.14 -6.83 11.68
N LYS A 244 -4.69 -7.74 12.50
CA LYS A 244 -5.08 -9.09 12.06
C LYS A 244 -6.16 -9.06 10.98
N THR A 245 -7.17 -8.20 11.14
CA THR A 245 -8.23 -8.03 10.14
C THR A 245 -7.63 -7.64 8.80
N LYS A 246 -6.73 -6.63 8.76
CA LYS A 246 -6.04 -6.20 7.54
C LYS A 246 -5.20 -7.32 6.91
N LEU A 247 -4.49 -8.10 7.72
CA LEU A 247 -3.71 -9.27 7.26
C LEU A 247 -4.58 -10.35 6.60
N ASN A 248 -5.85 -10.44 6.95
CA ASN A 248 -6.81 -11.41 6.44
C ASN A 248 -7.70 -10.82 5.33
N THR A 249 -7.25 -9.80 4.62
CA THR A 249 -7.97 -9.22 3.47
C THR A 249 -7.52 -9.81 2.14
N VAL A 250 -8.45 -9.86 1.18
CA VAL A 250 -8.22 -10.21 -0.22
C VAL A 250 -8.87 -9.16 -1.14
N PRO A 251 -8.32 -8.92 -2.35
CA PRO A 251 -8.90 -7.96 -3.28
C PRO A 251 -10.34 -8.33 -3.63
N MET A 252 -11.25 -7.36 -3.57
CA MET A 252 -12.60 -7.54 -4.11
C MET A 252 -12.52 -7.80 -5.64
N PRO A 253 -13.28 -8.75 -6.20
CA PRO A 253 -13.17 -9.15 -7.61
C PRO A 253 -13.83 -8.12 -8.53
N ILE A 254 -13.24 -6.93 -8.61
CA ILE A 254 -13.77 -5.79 -9.35
C ILE A 254 -13.46 -5.94 -10.84
N GLU A 255 -14.48 -5.78 -11.68
CA GLU A 255 -14.37 -5.68 -13.13
C GLU A 255 -14.17 -4.22 -13.56
N THR A 256 -15.02 -3.30 -13.05
CA THR A 256 -14.92 -1.87 -13.35
C THR A 256 -15.38 -1.00 -12.18
N ILE A 257 -14.85 0.22 -12.10
CA ILE A 257 -15.24 1.26 -11.15
C ILE A 257 -15.47 2.55 -11.92
N LYS A 258 -16.55 3.28 -11.60
CA LYS A 258 -16.86 4.59 -12.17
C LYS A 258 -17.36 5.55 -11.09
N PRO A 259 -16.81 6.77 -10.98
CA PRO A 259 -15.61 7.25 -11.67
C PRO A 259 -14.33 6.58 -11.13
N ARG A 260 -13.25 6.61 -11.90
CA ARG A 260 -11.89 6.30 -11.39
C ARG A 260 -11.21 7.53 -10.80
N GLU A 261 -11.67 8.72 -11.19
CA GLU A 261 -11.13 10.00 -10.74
C GLU A 261 -11.41 10.19 -9.24
N PRO A 262 -10.36 10.25 -8.39
CA PRO A 262 -10.51 10.51 -6.97
C PRO A 262 -10.90 11.97 -6.67
N PHE A 263 -10.69 12.90 -7.59
CA PHE A 263 -11.09 14.30 -7.39
C PHE A 263 -12.61 14.48 -7.53
N ILE A 264 -13.26 14.92 -6.45
CA ILE A 264 -14.72 15.09 -6.42
C ILE A 264 -15.15 16.29 -7.29
N LYS A 265 -16.21 16.08 -8.08
CA LYS A 265 -16.96 17.15 -8.76
C LYS A 265 -18.29 17.49 -8.08
N GLU A 266 -18.90 16.52 -7.41
CA GLU A 266 -20.18 16.62 -6.71
C GLU A 266 -20.06 15.93 -5.34
N ASN A 267 -20.45 16.60 -4.26
CA ASN A 267 -20.35 16.07 -2.89
C ASN A 267 -21.75 15.82 -2.31
N PRO A 268 -22.13 14.59 -1.92
CA PRO A 268 -21.34 13.35 -1.95
C PRO A 268 -21.20 12.75 -3.37
N PRO A 269 -20.04 12.15 -3.70
CA PRO A 269 -19.83 11.52 -5.00
C PRO A 269 -20.58 10.19 -5.08
N LYS A 270 -21.04 9.86 -6.29
CA LYS A 270 -21.56 8.53 -6.62
C LYS A 270 -20.44 7.62 -7.10
N LEU A 271 -20.42 6.39 -6.61
CA LEU A 271 -19.50 5.34 -7.05
C LEU A 271 -20.29 4.13 -7.52
N ARG A 272 -20.04 3.71 -8.75
CA ARG A 272 -20.58 2.49 -9.33
C ARG A 272 -19.49 1.46 -9.49
N ILE A 273 -19.73 0.26 -8.98
CA ILE A 273 -18.78 -0.86 -8.99
C ILE A 273 -19.45 -2.06 -9.67
N LYS A 274 -18.79 -2.60 -10.68
CA LYS A 274 -19.12 -3.87 -11.31
C LYS A 274 -18.10 -4.92 -10.89
N LEU A 275 -18.56 -6.07 -10.44
CA LEU A 275 -17.80 -7.22 -10.00
C LEU A 275 -17.77 -8.29 -11.09
N LYS A 276 -16.71 -9.10 -11.09
CA LYS A 276 -16.54 -10.25 -12.00
C LYS A 276 -17.45 -11.42 -11.64
N GLU A 277 -17.81 -11.52 -10.36
CA GLU A 277 -18.67 -12.55 -9.81
C GLU A 277 -19.55 -11.98 -8.70
N GLU A 278 -20.62 -12.70 -8.36
CA GLU A 278 -21.57 -12.30 -7.31
C GLU A 278 -20.87 -12.33 -5.94
N VAL A 279 -20.89 -11.21 -5.22
CA VAL A 279 -20.44 -11.10 -3.83
C VAL A 279 -21.62 -10.68 -2.97
N LYS A 280 -21.94 -11.50 -1.97
CA LYS A 280 -23.09 -11.29 -1.09
C LYS A 280 -22.71 -10.45 0.12
N ASN A 281 -23.71 -9.77 0.70
CA ASN A 281 -23.58 -9.03 1.97
C ASN A 281 -22.47 -7.96 1.94
N ILE A 282 -22.38 -7.21 0.84
CA ILE A 282 -21.44 -6.08 0.73
C ILE A 282 -21.90 -4.97 1.67
N GLY A 283 -21.02 -4.57 2.59
CA GLY A 283 -21.17 -3.38 3.42
C GLY A 283 -20.19 -2.31 2.96
N CYS A 284 -20.66 -1.08 2.75
CA CYS A 284 -19.83 0.06 2.38
C CYS A 284 -19.89 1.15 3.45
N TYR A 285 -18.78 1.85 3.66
CA TYR A 285 -18.62 2.82 4.75
C TYR A 285 -17.78 4.01 4.31
N THR A 286 -18.05 5.18 4.88
CA THR A 286 -17.18 6.37 4.78
C THR A 286 -15.92 6.24 5.66
N SER A 287 -15.01 7.20 5.62
CA SER A 287 -13.78 7.18 6.44
C SER A 287 -14.01 7.13 7.95
N ASN A 288 -15.11 7.72 8.45
CA ASN A 288 -15.48 7.74 9.87
C ASN A 288 -16.27 6.50 10.32
N GLY A 289 -16.55 5.55 9.40
CA GLY A 289 -17.29 4.34 9.67
C GLY A 289 -18.82 4.46 9.54
N GLU A 290 -19.37 5.58 9.06
CA GLU A 290 -20.80 5.68 8.74
C GLU A 290 -21.15 4.73 7.58
N ALA A 291 -22.18 3.92 7.77
CA ALA A 291 -22.64 2.98 6.75
C ALA A 291 -23.25 3.72 5.55
N ILE A 292 -22.92 3.25 4.35
CA ILE A 292 -23.45 3.75 3.08
C ILE A 292 -24.41 2.71 2.52
N LYS A 293 -25.61 3.16 2.14
CA LYS A 293 -26.60 2.28 1.51
C LYS A 293 -26.07 1.75 0.16
N VAL A 294 -26.00 0.43 0.04
CA VAL A 294 -25.65 -0.27 -1.20
C VAL A 294 -26.89 -0.47 -2.06
N ASN A 295 -26.94 0.17 -3.22
CA ASN A 295 -28.03 0.03 -4.19
C ASN A 295 -27.63 -0.97 -5.28
N LEU A 296 -28.13 -2.20 -5.18
CA LEU A 296 -27.88 -3.24 -6.18
C LEU A 296 -28.59 -2.92 -7.50
N ILE A 297 -27.83 -2.91 -8.59
CA ILE A 297 -28.33 -2.76 -9.96
C ILE A 297 -28.52 -4.15 -10.58
N SER A 298 -27.62 -5.08 -10.26
CA SER A 298 -27.69 -6.49 -10.63
C SER A 298 -27.01 -7.34 -9.55
N LYS A 299 -26.86 -8.65 -9.79
CA LYS A 299 -26.11 -9.55 -8.90
C LYS A 299 -24.61 -9.22 -8.81
N THR A 300 -24.08 -8.49 -9.79
CA THR A 300 -22.65 -8.18 -9.89
C THR A 300 -22.40 -6.68 -10.06
N GLU A 301 -23.40 -5.82 -9.90
CA GLU A 301 -23.23 -4.39 -10.07
C GLU A 301 -24.03 -3.63 -9.01
N PHE A 302 -23.39 -2.64 -8.39
CA PHE A 302 -24.02 -1.82 -7.37
C PHE A 302 -23.50 -0.38 -7.42
N GLU A 303 -24.29 0.51 -6.84
CA GLU A 303 -23.98 1.93 -6.72
C GLU A 303 -24.10 2.37 -5.26
N ILE A 304 -23.17 3.22 -4.83
CA ILE A 304 -23.14 3.82 -3.49
C ILE A 304 -22.92 5.32 -3.57
N SER A 305 -23.46 6.03 -2.59
CA SER A 305 -23.22 7.44 -2.31
C SER A 305 -23.51 7.65 -0.83
N ALA A 306 -22.65 8.38 -0.12
CA ALA A 306 -22.93 8.75 1.26
C ALA A 306 -24.22 9.58 1.37
N ASP A 307 -24.86 9.52 2.53
CA ASP A 307 -26.06 10.30 2.83
C ASP A 307 -25.74 11.77 3.17
N LYS A 308 -24.50 12.03 3.58
CA LYS A 308 -23.98 13.35 3.96
C LYS A 308 -22.78 13.69 3.10
N GLU A 309 -22.51 14.98 2.98
CA GLU A 309 -21.27 15.49 2.38
C GLU A 309 -20.04 14.91 3.06
N LEU A 310 -19.06 14.53 2.24
CA LEU A 310 -17.74 14.09 2.66
C LEU A 310 -16.94 15.28 3.18
N LYS A 311 -16.07 15.02 4.16
CA LYS A 311 -15.33 16.09 4.82
C LYS A 311 -13.99 16.37 4.12
N PRO A 312 -13.61 17.64 3.93
CA PRO A 312 -12.29 18.00 3.39
C PRO A 312 -11.17 17.71 4.39
N PRO A 313 -9.92 17.55 3.92
CA PRO A 313 -9.52 17.56 2.50
C PRO A 313 -9.72 16.20 1.80
N ARG A 314 -10.06 15.16 2.55
CA ARG A 314 -10.04 13.77 2.08
C ARG A 314 -11.08 12.93 2.78
N ASP A 315 -11.67 12.01 2.03
CA ASP A 315 -12.51 10.94 2.55
C ASP A 315 -12.32 9.67 1.69
N LYS A 316 -13.09 8.62 1.94
CA LYS A 316 -13.08 7.41 1.14
C LYS A 316 -14.39 6.65 1.27
N TYR A 317 -14.72 5.87 0.26
CA TYR A 317 -15.68 4.78 0.38
C TYR A 317 -14.94 3.46 0.51
N THR A 318 -15.23 2.69 1.55
CA THR A 318 -14.66 1.37 1.78
C THR A 318 -15.75 0.33 1.75
N CYS A 319 -15.70 -0.58 0.79
CA CYS A 319 -16.62 -1.70 0.66
C CYS A 319 -15.93 -3.00 1.08
N THR A 320 -16.61 -3.77 1.90
CA THR A 320 -16.13 -5.05 2.43
C THR A 320 -17.22 -6.11 2.37
N ALA A 321 -16.80 -7.36 2.29
CA ALA A 321 -17.70 -8.51 2.37
C ALA A 321 -16.94 -9.73 2.89
N GLN A 322 -17.66 -10.69 3.47
CA GLN A 322 -17.06 -11.96 3.88
C GLN A 322 -16.60 -12.74 2.65
N ALA A 323 -15.32 -13.10 2.61
CA ALA A 323 -14.75 -14.04 1.64
C ALA A 323 -14.62 -15.44 2.27
N LYS A 324 -14.16 -16.41 1.48
CA LYS A 324 -13.85 -17.77 1.95
C LYS A 324 -12.70 -17.76 2.97
N ASP A 325 -12.60 -18.83 3.76
CA ASP A 325 -11.50 -19.07 4.72
C ASP A 325 -11.30 -17.93 5.74
N GLU A 326 -12.41 -17.39 6.26
CA GLU A 326 -12.43 -16.30 7.23
C GLU A 326 -11.77 -14.98 6.75
N LYS A 327 -11.49 -14.87 5.45
CA LYS A 327 -10.94 -13.66 4.85
C LYS A 327 -12.03 -12.64 4.54
N TRP A 328 -11.61 -11.41 4.29
CA TRP A 328 -12.49 -10.31 3.91
C TRP A 328 -12.14 -9.78 2.53
N TYR A 329 -13.13 -9.72 1.64
CA TYR A 329 -13.01 -8.86 0.46
C TYR A 329 -12.92 -7.42 0.92
N TRP A 330 -11.99 -6.66 0.34
CA TRP A 330 -11.78 -5.27 0.67
C TRP A 330 -11.51 -4.45 -0.60
N HIS A 331 -12.21 -3.33 -0.71
CA HIS A 331 -11.89 -2.27 -1.67
C HIS A 331 -12.13 -0.91 -1.02
N SER A 332 -11.20 0.01 -1.19
CA SER A 332 -11.44 1.42 -0.87
C SER A 332 -11.24 2.27 -2.13
N HIS A 333 -12.15 3.22 -2.33
CA HIS A 333 -12.01 4.31 -3.28
C HIS A 333 -11.76 5.59 -2.50
N PHE A 334 -10.64 6.24 -2.79
CA PHE A 334 -10.21 7.45 -2.11
C PHE A 334 -10.79 8.68 -2.81
N TRP A 335 -11.20 9.68 -2.03
CA TRP A 335 -11.76 10.92 -2.52
C TRP A 335 -10.97 12.13 -2.03
N ILE A 336 -10.65 13.03 -2.95
CA ILE A 336 -10.13 14.36 -2.65
C ILE A 336 -11.31 15.33 -2.67
N VAL A 337 -11.53 15.98 -1.53
CA VAL A 337 -12.64 16.91 -1.29
C VAL A 337 -12.02 18.29 -1.12
N LYS A 338 -12.29 19.22 -2.05
CA LYS A 338 -11.87 20.63 -1.91
C LYS A 338 -12.96 21.48 -1.28
#